data_AF-A0A936B0N9-F1
#
_entry.id   AF-A0A936B0N9-F1
#
_cell.length_a   1.000
_cell.length_b   1.000
_cell.length_c   1.000
_cell.angle_alpha   90.00
_cell.angle_beta   90.00
_cell.angle_gamma   90.00
#
_symmetry.space_group_name_H-M   'P 1'
#
loop_
_entity.id
_entity.type
_entity.pdbx_description
1 polymer ?
#
loop_
_entity_poly.entity_id
_entity_poly.type
_entity_poly.pdbx_seq_one_letter_code
_entity_poly.pdbx_strand_id
1 'polypeptide(L)'
;MKPYHRWNKVGRVVWGVVALAIALGFVLVGVHMGVRAEPLGGIAAVSSSTLPYREAQEPAISFIDSPDATCYRPTAGTGVCYIEWRNLSVTAAPSSYIISMTVAIDGQLRAYHSGFFQDYMSIPAAMTAPGYKVACGAPGSGGDEFWGATYSYVIRAGESGGLTAANYGSVMCPADEVAVFLPLIRR
;
A
#
# COMPACT_ATOMS: atom_id res chain seq x y z
N MET A 1 4.96 -46.08 10.03
CA MET A 1 4.42 -46.11 8.65
C MET A 1 3.18 -45.23 8.60
N LYS A 2 3.18 -44.13 7.82
CA LYS A 2 2.03 -43.21 7.68
C LYS A 2 1.15 -43.67 6.51
N PRO A 3 -0.17 -43.90 6.69
CA PRO A 3 -1.03 -44.29 5.59
C PRO A 3 -1.29 -43.10 4.66
N TYR A 4 -0.93 -43.27 3.39
CA TYR A 4 -1.17 -42.28 2.34
C TYR A 4 -2.60 -42.46 1.82
N HIS A 5 -3.50 -41.57 2.24
CA HIS A 5 -4.90 -41.60 1.81
C HIS A 5 -4.99 -41.13 0.35
N ARG A 6 -5.10 -42.08 -0.57
CA ARG A 6 -5.21 -41.85 -2.01
C ARG A 6 -6.61 -41.30 -2.32
N TRP A 7 -6.71 -39.97 -2.37
CA TRP A 7 -7.94 -39.27 -2.75
C TRP A 7 -8.18 -39.42 -4.26
N ASN A 8 -9.28 -40.08 -4.63
CA ASN A 8 -9.68 -40.30 -6.02
C ASN A 8 -10.13 -38.97 -6.66
N LYS A 9 -9.60 -38.68 -7.85
CA LYS A 9 -9.85 -37.45 -8.62
C LYS A 9 -11.34 -37.15 -8.86
N VAL A 10 -12.19 -38.18 -8.86
CA VAL A 10 -13.64 -38.06 -9.03
C VAL A 10 -14.30 -37.28 -7.88
N GLY A 11 -13.81 -37.41 -6.65
CA GLY A 11 -14.38 -36.71 -5.49
C GLY A 11 -14.18 -35.19 -5.53
N ARG A 12 -13.11 -34.71 -6.17
CA ARG A 12 -12.83 -33.27 -6.28
C ARG A 12 -13.79 -32.55 -7.22
N VAL A 13 -14.24 -33.21 -8.29
CA VAL A 13 -15.15 -32.60 -9.26
C VAL A 13 -16.56 -32.45 -8.68
N VAL A 14 -17.05 -33.45 -7.96
CA VAL A 14 -18.38 -33.42 -7.33
C VAL A 14 -18.49 -32.32 -6.28
N TRP A 15 -17.47 -32.16 -5.42
CA TRP A 15 -17.46 -31.11 -4.40
C TRP A 15 -17.39 -29.69 -4.98
N GLY A 16 -16.68 -29.51 -6.11
CA GLY A 16 -16.61 -28.21 -6.79
C GLY A 16 -17.97 -27.74 -7.32
N VAL A 17 -18.77 -28.64 -7.90
CA VAL A 17 -20.10 -28.31 -8.45
C VAL A 17 -21.11 -27.99 -7.33
N VAL A 18 -21.05 -28.70 -6.20
CA VAL A 18 -21.93 -28.45 -5.04
C VAL A 18 -21.65 -27.08 -4.41
N ALA A 19 -20.37 -26.70 -4.26
CA ALA A 19 -20.01 -25.39 -3.71
C ALA A 19 -20.47 -24.22 -4.60
N LEU A 20 -20.39 -24.39 -5.93
CA LEU A 20 -20.84 -23.36 -6.89
C LEU A 20 -22.37 -23.17 -6.86
N ALA A 21 -23.14 -24.25 -6.69
CA ALA A 21 -24.60 -24.18 -6.61
C ALA A 21 -25.09 -23.47 -5.34
N ILE A 22 -24.41 -23.65 -4.20
CA ILE A 22 -24.73 -22.97 -2.94
C ILE A 22 -24.45 -21.46 -3.06
N ALA A 23 -23.33 -21.06 -3.68
CA ALA A 23 -22.98 -19.66 -3.87
C ALA A 23 -23.98 -18.93 -4.78
N LEU A 24 -24.46 -19.58 -5.86
CA LEU A 24 -25.47 -19.01 -6.76
C LEU A 24 -26.86 -18.90 -6.11
N GLY A 25 -27.22 -19.84 -5.22
CA GLY A 25 -28.48 -19.78 -4.47
C GLY A 25 -28.59 -18.58 -3.53
N PHE A 26 -27.48 -18.13 -2.94
CA PHE A 26 -27.47 -16.96 -2.04
C PHE A 26 -27.63 -15.61 -2.77
N VAL A 27 -27.29 -15.53 -4.06
CA VAL A 27 -27.40 -14.28 -4.83
C VAL A 27 -28.87 -13.94 -5.16
N LEU A 28 -29.75 -14.94 -5.26
CA LEU A 28 -31.16 -14.71 -5.62
C LEU A 28 -32.07 -14.32 -4.45
N VAL A 29 -31.66 -14.52 -3.20
CA VAL A 29 -32.48 -14.16 -2.01
C VAL A 29 -32.28 -12.69 -1.60
N GLY A 30 -31.22 -12.02 -2.04
CA GLY A 30 -30.89 -10.64 -1.64
C GLY A 30 -31.69 -9.52 -2.33
N VAL A 31 -32.49 -9.82 -3.36
CA VAL A 31 -33.12 -8.80 -4.23
C VAL A 31 -34.53 -8.38 -3.78
N HIS A 32 -35.13 -9.01 -2.77
CA HIS A 32 -36.52 -8.73 -2.37
C HIS A 32 -36.73 -7.98 -1.05
N MET A 33 -35.67 -7.49 -0.39
CA MET A 33 -35.83 -6.57 0.74
C MET A 33 -36.05 -5.13 0.23
N GLY A 34 -37.30 -4.85 -0.13
CA GLY A 34 -37.76 -3.52 -0.55
C GLY A 34 -37.57 -2.48 0.55
N VAL A 35 -36.76 -1.46 0.25
CA VAL A 35 -36.62 -0.26 1.07
C VAL A 35 -37.93 0.54 0.94
N ARG A 36 -38.73 0.55 2.01
CA ARG A 36 -39.87 1.48 2.13
C ARG A 36 -39.30 2.87 2.38
N ALA A 37 -39.44 3.77 1.40
CA ALA A 37 -39.22 5.19 1.61
C ALA A 37 -40.43 5.77 2.36
N GLU A 38 -40.25 6.18 3.61
CA GLU A 38 -41.24 6.98 4.33
C GLU A 38 -41.26 8.41 3.75
N PRO A 39 -42.45 9.02 3.55
CA PRO A 39 -42.53 10.41 3.14
C PRO A 39 -42.08 11.31 4.29
N LEU A 40 -41.03 12.10 4.06
CA LEU A 40 -40.56 13.15 4.95
C LEU A 40 -41.66 14.20 5.14
N GLY A 41 -42.35 14.13 6.28
CA GLY A 41 -43.23 15.17 6.78
C GLY A 41 -42.44 16.46 7.03
N GLY A 42 -43.07 17.58 6.67
CA GLY A 42 -42.48 18.91 6.56
C GLY A 42 -41.58 19.32 7.72
N ILE A 43 -40.31 19.55 7.39
CA ILE A 43 -39.35 20.21 8.25
C ILE A 43 -39.46 21.70 7.94
N ALA A 44 -39.86 22.50 8.94
CA ALA A 44 -39.87 23.94 8.86
C ALA A 44 -38.49 24.47 8.42
N ALA A 45 -38.49 25.52 7.60
CA ALA A 45 -37.29 26.17 7.10
C ALA A 45 -36.37 26.53 8.28
N VAL A 46 -35.22 25.87 8.36
CA VAL A 46 -34.18 26.17 9.34
C VAL A 46 -33.68 27.58 9.04
N SER A 47 -33.91 28.49 9.97
CA SER A 47 -33.34 29.83 9.93
C SER A 47 -31.82 29.68 9.82
N SER A 48 -31.28 30.16 8.70
CA SER A 48 -29.85 30.23 8.43
C SER A 48 -29.18 31.12 9.47
N SER A 49 -28.74 30.52 10.56
CA SER A 49 -27.76 31.15 11.43
C SER A 49 -26.46 31.27 10.62
N THR A 50 -26.08 32.50 10.29
CA THR A 50 -24.74 32.83 9.81
C THR A 50 -23.77 32.52 10.94
N LEU A 51 -23.36 31.25 11.05
CA LEU A 51 -22.24 30.88 11.89
C LEU A 51 -21.02 31.62 11.35
N PRO A 52 -20.15 32.19 12.21
CA PRO A 52 -18.88 32.72 11.76
C PRO A 52 -18.17 31.59 11.02
N TYR A 53 -17.84 31.83 9.75
CA TYR A 53 -16.99 30.95 8.96
C TYR A 53 -15.66 30.83 9.70
N ARG A 54 -15.53 29.77 10.49
CA ARG A 54 -14.26 29.39 11.11
C ARG A 54 -13.46 28.77 9.98
N GLU A 55 -12.54 29.57 9.44
CA GLU A 55 -11.51 29.12 8.54
C GLU A 55 -10.97 27.79 9.08
N ALA A 56 -11.11 26.73 8.29
CA ALA A 56 -10.76 25.39 8.71
C ALA A 56 -9.30 25.43 9.16
N GLN A 57 -9.09 25.23 10.46
CA GLN A 57 -7.78 25.21 11.07
C GLN A 57 -6.89 24.29 10.26
N GLU A 58 -5.82 24.86 9.70
CA GLU A 58 -4.85 24.18 8.85
C GLU A 58 -4.48 22.82 9.48
N PRO A 59 -4.39 21.73 8.70
CA PRO A 59 -4.12 20.41 9.26
C PRO A 59 -2.87 20.49 10.14
N ALA A 60 -2.99 20.07 11.40
CA ALA A 60 -1.91 20.20 12.38
C ALA A 60 -0.69 19.32 12.07
N ILE A 61 -0.73 18.56 10.97
CA ILE A 61 0.41 17.87 10.38
C ILE A 61 0.45 18.20 8.88
N SER A 62 1.59 18.67 8.40
CA SER A 62 1.83 19.04 7.01
C SER A 62 1.93 17.81 6.09
N PHE A 63 1.90 18.05 4.78
CA PHE A 63 2.22 17.03 3.79
C PHE A 63 3.66 16.54 3.99
N ILE A 64 3.86 15.23 3.81
CA ILE A 64 5.19 14.65 3.80
C ILE A 64 5.88 15.08 2.51
N ASP A 65 7.03 15.72 2.67
CA ASP A 65 7.94 16.02 1.57
C ASP A 65 8.84 14.81 1.31
N SER A 66 8.67 14.21 0.14
CA SER A 66 9.36 12.99 -0.28
C SER A 66 9.80 13.14 -1.74
N PRO A 67 10.74 14.06 -2.05
CA PRO A 67 11.12 14.35 -3.42
C PRO A 67 11.71 13.09 -4.08
N ASP A 68 11.23 12.84 -5.30
CA ASP A 68 11.70 11.85 -6.28
C ASP A 68 12.09 10.49 -5.69
N ALA A 69 11.09 9.62 -5.50
CA ALA A 69 11.36 8.19 -5.31
C ALA A 69 12.15 7.66 -6.51
N THR A 70 13.34 7.12 -6.26
CA THR A 70 14.20 6.57 -7.32
C THR A 70 14.36 5.07 -7.11
N CYS A 71 14.39 4.31 -8.20
CA CYS A 71 14.72 2.91 -8.17
C CYS A 71 15.95 2.65 -9.03
N TYR A 72 16.94 1.97 -8.47
CA TYR A 72 18.18 1.66 -9.17
C TYR A 72 18.59 0.21 -8.98
N ARG A 73 19.39 -0.28 -9.94
CA ARG A 73 19.99 -1.62 -9.94
C ARG A 73 21.49 -1.49 -9.72
N PRO A 74 22.04 -1.96 -8.58
CA PRO A 74 23.47 -1.85 -8.32
C PRO A 74 24.31 -2.83 -9.14
N THR A 75 23.76 -3.99 -9.49
CA THR A 75 24.48 -5.01 -10.28
C THR A 75 23.51 -5.73 -11.20
N ALA A 76 23.82 -5.74 -12.50
CA ALA A 76 23.02 -6.41 -13.53
C ALA A 76 23.06 -7.95 -13.36
N GLY A 77 21.97 -8.62 -13.72
CA GLY A 77 21.80 -10.07 -13.65
C GLY A 77 21.49 -10.61 -12.25
N THR A 78 21.28 -9.75 -11.25
CA THR A 78 20.99 -10.16 -9.87
C THR A 78 19.49 -10.21 -9.57
N GLY A 79 18.68 -9.51 -10.38
CA GLY A 79 17.25 -9.33 -10.13
C GLY A 79 16.95 -8.43 -8.94
N VAL A 80 17.98 -7.79 -8.35
CA VAL A 80 17.87 -6.98 -7.13
C VAL A 80 17.93 -5.51 -7.47
N CYS A 81 16.89 -4.79 -7.06
CA CYS A 81 16.79 -3.34 -7.15
C CYS A 81 16.60 -2.75 -5.76
N TYR A 82 16.91 -1.46 -5.63
CA TYR A 82 16.72 -0.69 -4.41
C TYR A 82 15.90 0.55 -4.72
N ILE A 83 14.88 0.79 -3.91
CA ILE A 83 14.09 2.02 -3.94
C ILE A 83 14.62 2.94 -2.85
N GLU A 84 14.91 4.19 -3.19
CA GLU A 84 15.41 5.19 -2.25
C GLU A 84 14.80 6.56 -2.48
N TRP A 85 14.90 7.39 -1.44
CA TRP A 85 14.57 8.81 -1.45
C TRP A 85 15.80 9.59 -1.01
N ARG A 86 15.99 10.79 -1.55
CA ARG A 86 17.06 11.69 -1.10
C ARG A 86 16.89 12.08 0.37
N ASN A 87 15.66 12.40 0.75
CA ASN A 87 15.25 12.71 2.12
C ASN A 87 13.75 12.43 2.23
N LEU A 88 13.30 12.06 3.42
CA LEU A 88 11.89 12.10 3.79
C LEU A 88 11.73 13.09 4.92
N SER A 89 10.83 14.06 4.79
CA SER A 89 10.58 14.99 5.90
C SER A 89 9.11 15.31 6.07
N VAL A 90 8.74 15.65 7.30
CA VAL A 90 7.40 16.09 7.65
C VAL A 90 7.49 17.13 8.76
N THR A 91 6.61 18.12 8.69
CA THR A 91 6.45 19.16 9.71
C THR A 91 5.10 18.99 10.41
N ALA A 92 5.03 19.21 11.71
CA ALA A 92 3.80 19.25 12.50
C ALA A 92 3.56 20.66 13.03
N ALA A 93 2.37 20.91 13.59
CA ALA A 93 2.02 22.17 14.21
C ALA A 93 2.87 22.40 15.48
N PRO A 94 3.10 23.67 15.88
CA PRO A 94 3.98 24.01 17.02
C PRO A 94 3.59 23.41 18.38
N SER A 95 2.36 22.91 18.53
CA SER A 95 1.86 22.29 19.77
C SER A 95 1.97 20.77 19.79
N SER A 96 2.51 20.18 18.73
CA SER A 96 2.57 18.74 18.53
C SER A 96 3.99 18.27 18.27
N TYR A 97 4.22 16.98 18.47
CA TYR A 97 5.48 16.33 18.14
C TYR A 97 5.25 15.13 17.24
N ILE A 98 6.16 14.91 16.29
CA ILE A 98 6.11 13.76 15.38
C ILE A 98 6.65 12.55 16.13
N ILE A 99 5.89 11.45 16.11
CA ILE A 99 6.21 10.23 16.88
C ILE A 99 6.67 9.08 16.00
N SER A 100 6.24 9.05 14.74
CA SER A 100 6.64 7.99 13.82
C SER A 100 6.53 8.38 12.35
N MET A 101 7.33 7.71 11.53
CA MET A 101 7.22 7.70 10.08
C MET A 101 7.44 6.28 9.56
N THR A 102 6.55 5.81 8.69
CA THR A 102 6.60 4.46 8.12
C THR A 102 6.68 4.53 6.61
N VAL A 103 7.44 3.62 6.01
CA VAL A 103 7.48 3.43 4.55
C VAL A 103 6.97 2.04 4.23
N ALA A 104 5.94 1.96 3.39
CA ALA A 104 5.42 0.72 2.84
C ALA A 104 5.59 0.70 1.32
N ILE A 105 5.96 -0.45 0.77
CA ILE A 105 6.11 -0.67 -0.68
C ILE A 105 5.27 -1.90 -1.04
N ASP A 106 4.32 -1.75 -1.96
CA ASP A 106 3.28 -2.73 -2.30
C ASP A 106 2.56 -3.30 -1.07
N GLY A 107 2.19 -2.40 -0.15
CA GLY A 107 1.51 -2.74 1.10
C GLY A 107 2.40 -3.43 2.14
N GLN A 108 3.67 -3.71 1.86
CA GLN A 108 4.60 -4.29 2.82
C GLN A 108 5.39 -3.21 3.53
N LEU A 109 5.34 -3.20 4.87
CA LEU A 109 6.16 -2.29 5.69
C LEU A 109 7.65 -2.58 5.48
N ARG A 110 8.40 -1.57 5.00
CA ARG A 110 9.84 -1.64 4.73
C ARG A 110 10.68 -0.84 5.73
N ALA A 111 10.10 0.19 6.33
CA ALA A 111 10.76 1.03 7.32
C ALA A 111 9.79 1.49 8.41
N TYR A 112 10.31 1.62 9.63
CA TYR A 112 9.61 2.20 10.75
C TYR A 112 10.61 3.07 11.54
N HIS A 113 10.45 4.39 11.43
CA HIS A 113 11.21 5.37 12.19
C HIS A 113 10.32 5.86 13.32
N SER A 114 10.82 5.85 14.55
CA SER A 114 10.09 6.33 15.73
C SER A 114 11.02 7.06 16.68
N GLY A 115 10.45 7.99 17.44
CA GLY A 115 11.20 8.82 18.36
C GLY A 115 10.39 10.02 18.81
N PHE A 116 11.05 10.94 19.52
CA PHE A 116 10.52 12.25 19.83
C PHE A 116 11.19 13.26 18.91
N PHE A 117 10.48 13.67 17.87
CA PHE A 117 10.87 14.76 16.99
C PHE A 117 9.95 15.92 17.31
N GLN A 118 10.46 17.16 17.37
CA GLN A 118 9.64 18.33 17.71
C GLN A 118 8.57 18.58 16.61
N ASP A 119 8.53 19.79 16.08
CA ASP A 119 7.68 20.11 14.94
C ASP A 119 8.25 19.61 13.60
N TYR A 120 9.44 19.01 13.57
CA TYR A 120 10.07 18.54 12.32
C TYR A 120 10.79 17.19 12.49
N MET A 121 10.55 16.29 11.52
CA MET A 121 11.26 15.01 11.39
C MET A 121 11.84 14.89 9.99
N SER A 122 13.12 14.55 9.88
CA SER A 122 13.81 14.29 8.61
C SER A 122 14.62 13.00 8.67
N ILE A 123 14.48 12.19 7.63
CA ILE A 123 15.17 10.92 7.42
C ILE A 123 16.03 11.04 6.16
N PRO A 124 17.35 11.34 6.30
CA PRO A 124 18.25 11.43 5.17
C PRO A 124 18.51 10.04 4.56
N ALA A 125 18.82 10.00 3.26
CA ALA A 125 19.09 8.76 2.51
C ALA A 125 20.10 7.82 3.19
N ALA A 126 21.11 8.37 3.87
CA ALA A 126 22.12 7.60 4.59
C ALA A 126 21.56 6.68 5.68
N MET A 127 20.41 7.03 6.28
CA MET A 127 19.75 6.20 7.30
C MET A 127 19.03 4.99 6.71
N THR A 128 18.72 5.03 5.42
CA THR A 128 18.01 3.97 4.69
C THR A 128 18.91 3.28 3.68
N ALA A 129 20.20 3.64 3.62
CA ALA A 129 21.15 3.12 2.63
C ALA A 129 21.32 1.59 2.77
N PRO A 130 21.42 0.85 1.64
CA PRO A 130 21.47 1.33 0.24
C PRO A 130 20.09 1.64 -0.38
N GLY A 131 19.01 1.57 0.39
CA GLY A 131 17.62 1.68 -0.05
C GLY A 131 16.81 0.46 0.38
N TYR A 132 15.54 0.42 -0.03
CA TYR A 132 14.66 -0.72 0.23
C TYR A 132 14.74 -1.74 -0.88
N LYS A 133 15.19 -2.96 -0.53
CA LYS A 133 15.38 -4.06 -1.48
C LYS A 133 14.04 -4.53 -2.07
N VAL A 134 13.96 -4.53 -3.40
CA VAL A 134 12.84 -5.05 -4.19
C VAL A 134 13.36 -5.90 -5.37
N ALA A 135 12.45 -6.61 -6.06
CA ALA A 135 12.81 -7.28 -7.30
C ALA A 135 12.88 -6.24 -8.44
N CYS A 136 13.83 -6.36 -9.35
CA CYS A 136 13.82 -5.47 -10.52
C CYS A 136 12.65 -5.77 -11.47
N GLY A 137 12.25 -7.04 -11.60
CA GLY A 137 11.24 -7.48 -12.56
C GLY A 137 11.82 -7.70 -13.97
N ALA A 138 11.17 -8.56 -14.75
CA ALA A 138 11.53 -8.80 -16.15
C ALA A 138 11.14 -7.58 -17.02
N PRO A 139 11.77 -7.39 -18.20
CA PRO A 139 11.35 -6.38 -19.17
C PRO A 139 9.84 -6.50 -19.47
N GLY A 140 9.11 -5.39 -19.48
CA GLY A 140 7.67 -5.37 -19.70
C GLY A 140 6.82 -5.57 -18.44
N SER A 141 7.41 -5.95 -17.29
CA SER A 141 6.61 -6.24 -16.08
C SER A 141 5.90 -5.03 -15.47
N GLY A 142 6.38 -3.82 -15.76
CA GLY A 142 5.76 -2.55 -15.35
C GLY A 142 4.82 -1.94 -16.38
N GLY A 143 4.57 -2.62 -17.51
CA GLY A 143 3.72 -2.15 -18.61
C GLY A 143 4.47 -1.48 -19.77
N ASP A 144 5.78 -1.23 -19.63
CA ASP A 144 6.66 -0.74 -20.68
C ASP A 144 7.78 -1.75 -20.96
N GLU A 145 8.04 -2.02 -22.24
CA GLU A 145 8.98 -3.07 -22.69
C GLU A 145 10.42 -2.86 -22.22
N PHE A 146 10.84 -1.63 -21.93
CA PHE A 146 12.20 -1.31 -21.49
C PHE A 146 12.36 -1.26 -19.97
N TRP A 147 11.26 -1.37 -19.21
CA TRP A 147 11.26 -1.24 -17.76
C TRP A 147 10.90 -2.53 -17.04
N GLY A 148 11.34 -2.60 -15.78
CA GLY A 148 11.07 -3.69 -14.86
C GLY A 148 9.74 -3.48 -14.14
N ALA A 149 9.65 -3.95 -12.91
CA ALA A 149 8.45 -3.85 -12.09
C ALA A 149 8.21 -2.40 -11.64
N THR A 150 6.92 -2.05 -11.55
CA THR A 150 6.45 -0.80 -10.95
C THR A 150 5.94 -1.07 -9.56
N TYR A 151 6.43 -0.31 -8.58
CA TYR A 151 6.09 -0.45 -7.18
C TYR A 151 5.26 0.72 -6.71
N SER A 152 4.16 0.44 -6.02
CA SER A 152 3.43 1.44 -5.26
C SER A 152 4.09 1.67 -3.91
N TYR A 153 4.10 2.90 -3.42
CA TYR A 153 4.56 3.20 -2.07
C TYR A 153 3.58 4.06 -1.29
N VAL A 154 3.63 3.91 0.03
CA VAL A 154 2.90 4.73 0.99
C VAL A 154 3.86 5.13 2.10
N ILE A 155 4.04 6.42 2.28
CA ILE A 155 4.75 6.97 3.43
C ILE A 155 3.70 7.55 4.37
N ARG A 156 3.76 7.20 5.66
CA ARG A 156 2.84 7.73 6.67
C ARG A 156 3.61 8.31 7.82
N ALA A 157 3.21 9.48 8.29
CA ALA A 157 3.71 10.09 9.50
C ALA A 157 2.58 10.20 10.52
N GLY A 158 2.91 9.96 11.79
CA GLY A 158 1.99 10.14 12.91
C GLY A 158 2.56 11.14 13.91
N GLU A 159 1.68 11.98 14.46
CA GLU A 159 2.01 12.93 15.52
C GLU A 159 1.28 12.61 16.84
N SER A 160 1.69 13.28 17.91
CA SER A 160 1.18 13.10 19.27
C SER A 160 -0.29 13.41 19.47
N GLY A 161 -0.88 14.27 18.63
CA GLY A 161 -2.31 14.59 18.63
C GLY A 161 -3.19 13.52 17.97
N GLY A 162 -2.59 12.44 17.44
CA GLY A 162 -3.30 11.35 16.77
C GLY A 162 -3.60 11.64 15.29
N LEU A 163 -3.20 12.79 14.77
CA LEU A 163 -3.28 13.07 13.34
C LEU A 163 -2.20 12.31 12.57
N THR A 164 -2.50 12.01 11.30
CA THR A 164 -1.58 11.34 10.40
C THR A 164 -1.53 12.04 9.06
N ALA A 165 -0.33 12.17 8.51
CA ALA A 165 -0.11 12.56 7.13
C ALA A 165 0.27 11.34 6.30
N ALA A 166 -0.06 11.33 5.01
CA ALA A 166 0.35 10.29 4.10
C ALA A 166 0.75 10.86 2.73
N ASN A 167 1.80 10.29 2.14
CA ASN A 167 2.22 10.52 0.77
C ASN A 167 2.17 9.20 -0.01
N TYR A 168 1.66 9.25 -1.22
CA TYR A 168 1.45 8.10 -2.09
C TYR A 168 2.14 8.34 -3.42
N GLY A 169 2.66 7.28 -4.01
CA GLY A 169 3.17 7.34 -5.37
C GLY A 169 3.53 5.97 -5.89
N SER A 170 4.21 5.98 -7.03
CA SER A 170 4.79 4.79 -7.62
C SER A 170 6.20 5.09 -8.13
N VAL A 171 7.01 4.06 -8.20
CA VAL A 171 8.35 4.11 -8.77
C VAL A 171 8.54 2.94 -9.71
N MET A 172 9.08 3.21 -10.89
CA MET A 172 9.39 2.20 -11.88
C MET A 172 10.86 1.81 -11.77
N CYS A 173 11.14 0.51 -11.66
CA CYS A 173 12.49 0.00 -11.56
C CYS A 173 13.05 -0.39 -12.94
N PRO A 174 14.38 -0.32 -13.15
CA PRO A 174 14.99 -0.86 -14.35
C PRO A 174 14.77 -2.37 -14.42
N ALA A 175 14.57 -2.91 -15.62
CA ALA A 175 14.41 -4.35 -15.82
C ALA A 175 15.72 -5.10 -15.50
N ASP A 176 15.62 -6.27 -14.88
CA ASP A 176 16.73 -7.18 -14.68
C ASP A 176 16.27 -8.64 -14.67
N GLU A 177 16.89 -9.46 -15.51
CA GLU A 177 16.61 -10.90 -15.58
C GLU A 177 17.69 -11.68 -14.84
N VAL A 178 17.27 -12.56 -13.92
CA VAL A 178 18.18 -13.51 -13.28
C VAL A 178 18.31 -14.72 -14.18
N ALA A 179 19.46 -14.89 -14.82
CA ALA A 179 19.79 -16.12 -15.50
C ALA A 179 20.02 -17.23 -14.47
N VAL A 180 18.94 -17.91 -14.05
CA VAL A 180 19.04 -19.10 -13.21
C VAL A 180 19.42 -20.28 -14.08
N PHE A 181 20.73 -20.56 -14.18
CA PHE A 181 21.21 -21.79 -14.79
C PHE A 181 20.89 -22.95 -13.84
N LEU A 182 19.85 -23.73 -14.16
CA LEU A 182 19.60 -24.99 -13.47
C LEU A 182 20.85 -25.89 -13.64
N PRO A 183 21.36 -26.53 -12.57
CA PRO A 183 22.46 -27.46 -12.71
C PRO A 183 22.04 -28.58 -13.66
N LEU A 184 22.85 -28.80 -14.70
CA LEU A 184 22.67 -29.87 -15.68
C LEU A 184 22.71 -31.22 -14.95
N ILE A 185 21.54 -31.79 -14.64
CA ILE A 185 21.43 -33.17 -14.16
C ILE A 185 21.67 -34.08 -15.37
N ARG A 186 22.93 -34.48 -15.58
CA ARG A 186 23.24 -35.61 -16.46
C ARG A 186 22.76 -36.89 -15.77
N ARG A 187 21.87 -37.63 -16.43
CA ARG A 187 21.47 -38.99 -16.04
C ARG A 187 22.50 -40.00 -16.52
#